data_AF-A0A950LM20-F1
#
_entry.id   AF-A0A950LM20-F1
#
_cell.length_a   1.000
_cell.length_b   1.000
_cell.length_c   1.000
_cell.angle_alpha   90.00
_cell.angle_beta   90.00
_cell.angle_gamma   90.00
#
_symmetry.space_group_name_H-M   'P 1'
#
loop_
_entity.id
_entity.type
_entity.pdbx_description
1 polymer ?
#
loop_
_entity_poly.entity_id
_entity_poly.type
_entity_poly.pdbx_seq_one_letter_code
_entity_poly.pdbx_strand_id
1 'polypeptide(L)'
;PLAGGRVVLHGVFDLLVGLPQTGAASLCALGLATGGTRAWHRRSLHYLALLETLRSGTPPFRLGLLESTTGRCSVEDVREEHLSAMTSHIVAWLTGRSTEDG
;
A
#
# COMPACT_ATOMS: atom_id res chain seq x y z
N PRO A 1 -15.81 -0.82 -1.55
CA PRO A 1 -15.74 -2.27 -1.29
C PRO A 1 -15.66 -3.02 -2.63
N LEU A 2 -15.06 -4.22 -2.65
CA LEU A 2 -14.85 -5.02 -3.85
C LEU A 2 -15.82 -6.22 -3.89
N ALA A 3 -15.97 -6.84 -5.07
CA ALA A 3 -16.78 -8.04 -5.30
C ALA A 3 -18.23 -7.94 -4.74
N GLY A 4 -18.86 -6.78 -4.93
CA GLY A 4 -20.23 -6.52 -4.45
C GLY A 4 -20.35 -6.38 -2.93
N GLY A 5 -19.27 -6.05 -2.22
CA GLY A 5 -19.30 -5.90 -0.75
C GLY A 5 -18.62 -7.03 0.02
N ARG A 6 -18.32 -8.16 -0.64
CA ARG A 6 -17.74 -9.35 0.01
C ARG A 6 -16.30 -9.17 0.47
N VAL A 7 -15.59 -8.20 -0.10
CA VAL A 7 -14.22 -7.88 0.27
C VAL A 7 -14.12 -6.40 0.62
N VAL A 8 -13.68 -6.13 1.85
CA VAL A 8 -13.39 -4.78 2.33
C VAL A 8 -11.89 -4.69 2.57
N LEU A 9 -11.21 -3.92 1.73
CA LEU A 9 -9.84 -3.52 1.97
C LEU A 9 -9.85 -2.27 2.84
N HIS A 10 -9.00 -2.25 3.87
CA HIS A 10 -8.88 -1.12 4.78
C HIS A 10 -7.42 -0.90 5.19
N GLY A 11 -7.12 0.31 5.61
CA GLY A 11 -5.78 0.73 6.01
C GLY A 11 -5.65 2.25 5.95
N VAL A 12 -4.66 2.77 6.67
CA VAL A 12 -4.38 4.20 6.76
C VAL A 12 -2.86 4.37 6.72
N PHE A 13 -2.38 5.40 6.03
CA PHE A 13 -0.98 5.81 6.11
C PHE A 13 -0.72 6.55 7.41
N ASP A 14 0.49 6.44 7.96
CA ASP A 14 0.87 7.24 9.13
C ASP A 14 0.89 8.74 8.81
N LEU A 15 1.35 9.08 7.59
CA LEU A 15 1.28 10.44 7.07
C LEU A 15 1.14 10.44 5.56
N LEU A 16 0.31 11.33 5.04
CA LEU A 16 0.16 11.59 3.62
C LEU A 16 0.34 13.09 3.37
N VAL A 17 1.24 13.44 2.46
CA VAL A 17 1.68 14.81 2.20
C VAL A 17 1.37 15.18 0.76
N GLY A 18 0.75 16.34 0.58
CA GLY A 18 0.40 16.89 -0.73
C GLY A 18 -1.07 17.26 -0.84
N LEU A 19 -1.44 17.87 -1.96
CA LEU A 19 -2.82 18.20 -2.29
C LEU A 19 -3.31 17.22 -3.36
N PRO A 20 -4.39 16.44 -3.12
CA PRO A 20 -4.93 15.54 -4.14
C PRO A 20 -5.31 16.30 -5.40
N GLN A 21 -4.83 15.85 -6.55
CA GLN A 21 -5.20 16.41 -7.85
C GLN A 21 -5.74 15.30 -8.76
N THR A 22 -6.88 15.55 -9.38
CA THR A 22 -7.51 14.59 -10.29
C THR A 22 -6.59 14.34 -11.49
N GLY A 23 -6.27 13.07 -11.75
CA GLY A 23 -5.43 12.66 -12.88
C GLY A 23 -3.93 12.94 -12.73
N ALA A 24 -3.46 13.40 -11.57
CA ALA A 24 -2.04 13.66 -11.32
C ALA A 24 -1.58 13.05 -10.00
N ALA A 25 -0.51 12.26 -10.03
CA ALA A 25 0.09 11.68 -8.83
C ALA A 25 0.78 12.79 -8.01
N SER A 26 0.06 13.36 -7.05
CA SER A 26 0.50 14.54 -6.28
C SER A 26 0.73 14.27 -4.78
N LEU A 27 0.51 13.02 -4.34
CA LEU A 27 0.60 12.62 -2.95
C LEU A 27 1.87 11.82 -2.68
N CYS A 28 2.58 12.16 -1.59
CA CYS A 28 3.67 11.37 -1.03
C CYS A 28 3.17 10.73 0.26
N ALA A 29 3.34 9.41 0.40
CA ALA A 29 2.90 8.67 1.58
C ALA A 29 4.09 8.23 2.43
N LEU A 30 3.95 8.24 3.75
CA LEU A 30 4.98 7.83 4.69
C LEU A 30 4.47 6.78 5.66
N GLY A 31 5.34 5.82 5.97
CA GLY A 31 5.18 4.85 7.05
C GLY A 31 6.28 5.00 8.09
N LEU A 32 5.92 4.75 9.35
CA LEU A 32 6.81 4.75 10.50
C LEU A 32 6.90 3.33 11.08
N ALA A 33 8.12 2.80 11.15
CA ALA A 33 8.41 1.50 11.74
C ALA A 33 9.18 1.66 13.06
N THR A 34 8.78 0.94 14.10
CA THR A 34 9.48 0.90 15.40
C THR A 34 10.24 -0.42 15.63
N GLY A 35 10.11 -1.37 14.71
CA GLY A 35 10.71 -2.70 14.77
C GLY A 35 10.20 -3.58 13.63
N GLY A 36 10.49 -4.88 13.62
CA GLY A 36 10.01 -5.82 12.60
C GLY A 36 10.83 -5.80 11.29
N THR A 37 10.37 -6.55 10.28
CA THR A 37 11.14 -6.71 9.03
C THR A 37 10.84 -5.58 8.06
N ARG A 38 11.88 -4.99 7.46
CA ARG A 38 11.73 -3.94 6.43
C ARG A 38 10.92 -4.41 5.21
N ALA A 39 11.05 -5.68 4.83
CA ALA A 39 10.30 -6.28 3.73
C ALA A 39 8.78 -6.28 4.00
N TRP A 40 8.36 -6.57 5.23
CA TRP A 40 6.96 -6.48 5.63
C TRP A 40 6.44 -5.04 5.54
N HIS A 41 7.17 -4.06 6.09
CA HIS A 41 6.75 -2.65 6.08
C HIS A 41 6.61 -2.10 4.65
N ARG A 42 7.57 -2.41 3.77
CA ARG A 42 7.49 -2.03 2.36
C ARG A 42 6.26 -2.63 1.68
N ARG A 43 5.97 -3.91 1.94
CA ARG A 43 4.77 -4.58 1.41
C ARG A 43 3.50 -3.90 1.92
N SER A 44 3.43 -3.55 3.21
CA SER A 44 2.30 -2.80 3.77
C SER A 44 2.11 -1.44 3.09
N LEU A 45 3.19 -0.71 2.80
CA LEU A 45 3.10 0.56 2.07
C LEU A 45 2.64 0.38 0.62
N HIS A 46 3.09 -0.67 -0.08
CA HIS A 46 2.58 -0.99 -1.42
C HIS A 46 1.09 -1.36 -1.39
N TYR A 47 0.62 -2.05 -0.34
CA TYR A 47 -0.79 -2.33 -0.12
C TYR A 47 -1.60 -1.06 0.06
N LEU A 48 -1.13 -0.15 0.92
CA LEU A 48 -1.81 1.13 1.13
C LEU A 48 -1.79 2.01 -0.13
N ALA A 49 -0.72 1.96 -0.93
CA ALA A 49 -0.66 2.64 -2.22
C ALA A 49 -1.72 2.10 -3.19
N LEU A 50 -1.89 0.78 -3.28
CA LEU A 50 -2.95 0.17 -4.07
C LEU A 50 -4.34 0.57 -3.54
N LEU A 51 -4.54 0.54 -2.22
CA LEU A 51 -5.79 0.95 -1.60
C LEU A 51 -6.15 2.40 -1.95
N GLU A 52 -5.19 3.31 -1.89
CA GLU A 52 -5.37 4.70 -2.29
C GLU A 52 -5.71 4.83 -3.76
N THR A 53 -4.98 4.14 -4.64
CA THR A 53 -5.28 4.12 -6.08
C THR A 53 -6.70 3.65 -6.37
N LEU A 54 -7.15 2.57 -5.73
CA LEU A 54 -8.51 2.06 -5.90
C LEU A 54 -9.58 3.03 -5.36
N ARG A 55 -9.23 3.85 -4.37
CA ARG A 55 -10.12 4.82 -3.73
C ARG A 55 -10.24 6.12 -4.53
N SER A 56 -9.12 6.67 -5.00
CA SER A 56 -9.06 8.01 -5.62
C SER A 56 -8.79 7.99 -7.12
N GLY A 57 -8.45 6.83 -7.69
CA GLY A 57 -8.09 6.67 -9.11
C GLY A 57 -6.63 6.98 -9.42
N THR A 58 -5.87 7.52 -8.45
CA THR A 58 -4.47 7.94 -8.66
C THR A 58 -3.58 7.43 -7.54
N PRO A 59 -2.44 6.78 -7.83
CA PRO A 59 -1.51 6.38 -6.79
C PRO A 59 -0.81 7.60 -6.15
N PRO A 60 -0.35 7.49 -4.89
CA PRO A 60 0.75 8.32 -4.42
C PRO A 60 1.94 8.21 -5.38
N PHE A 61 2.66 9.29 -5.65
CA PHE A 61 3.83 9.23 -6.54
C PHE A 61 5.04 8.62 -5.83
N ARG A 62 5.08 8.67 -4.49
CA ARG A 62 6.24 8.26 -3.70
C ARG A 62 5.84 7.71 -2.34
N LEU A 63 6.63 6.75 -1.87
CA LEU A 63 6.55 6.15 -0.56
C LEU A 63 7.84 6.41 0.21
N GLY A 64 7.71 6.81 1.46
CA GLY A 64 8.79 6.90 2.44
C GLY A 64 8.57 5.90 3.58
N LEU A 65 9.62 5.22 4.00
CA LEU A 65 9.61 4.40 5.22
C LEU A 65 10.71 4.89 6.15
N LEU A 66 10.33 5.31 7.36
CA LEU A 66 11.24 5.72 8.41
C LEU A 66 11.25 4.68 9.53
N GLU A 67 12.40 4.08 9.80
CA GLU A 67 12.64 3.25 10.97
C GLU A 67 13.04 4.14 12.15
N SER A 68 12.18 4.34 13.14
CA SER A 68 12.43 5.26 14.26
C SER A 68 13.60 4.82 15.13
N THR A 69 13.78 3.52 15.33
CA THR A 69 14.85 2.97 16.19
C THR A 69 16.23 3.23 15.63
N THR A 70 16.39 3.22 14.30
CA THR A 70 17.69 3.35 13.62
C THR A 70 17.85 4.68 12.89
N GLY A 71 16.77 5.46 12.72
CA GLY A 71 16.72 6.64 11.87
C GLY A 71 16.84 6.34 10.37
N ARG A 72 16.86 5.06 9.97
CA ARG A 72 17.00 4.71 8.55
C ARG A 72 15.75 5.11 7.79
N CYS A 73 15.98 5.80 6.68
CA CYS A 73 14.94 6.18 5.76
C CYS A 73 15.14 5.45 4.42
N SER A 74 14.03 5.04 3.81
CA SER A 74 14.02 4.60 2.43
C SER A 74 12.89 5.22 1.66
N VAL A 75 13.18 5.59 0.43
CA VAL A 75 12.27 6.28 -0.46
C VAL A 75 12.17 5.49 -1.75
N GLU A 76 10.96 5.30 -2.25
CA GLU A 76 10.72 4.68 -3.54
C GLU A 76 9.59 5.38 -4.29
N ASP A 77 9.75 5.58 -5.59
CA ASP A 77 8.68 6.03 -6.46
C ASP A 77 7.69 4.89 -6.69
N VAL A 78 6.40 5.20 -6.66
CA VAL A 78 5.36 4.21 -6.94
C VAL A 78 5.28 4.00 -8.44
N ARG A 79 5.44 2.74 -8.85
CA ARG A 79 5.29 2.31 -10.24
C ARG A 79 4.13 1.34 -10.37
N GLU A 80 3.63 1.19 -11.59
CA GLU A 80 2.54 0.28 -11.90
C GLU A 80 2.86 -1.16 -11.50
N GLU A 81 4.12 -1.58 -11.67
CA GLU A 81 4.60 -2.91 -11.26
C GLU A 81 4.38 -3.18 -9.77
N HIS A 82 4.51 -2.17 -8.90
CA HIS A 82 4.27 -2.33 -7.47
C HIS A 82 2.79 -2.59 -7.19
N LEU A 83 1.90 -1.87 -7.88
CA LEU A 83 0.44 -2.02 -7.75
C LEU A 83 -0.03 -3.37 -8.30
N SER A 84 0.51 -3.79 -9.45
CA SER A 84 0.20 -5.07 -10.08
C SER A 84 0.68 -6.25 -9.23
N ALA A 85 1.91 -6.17 -8.71
CA ALA A 85 2.46 -7.18 -7.80
C ALA A 85 1.61 -7.30 -6.52
N MET A 86 1.16 -6.17 -5.96
CA MET A 86 0.30 -6.18 -4.78
C MET A 86 -1.10 -6.72 -5.06
N THR A 87 -1.68 -6.38 -6.22
CA THR A 87 -2.95 -6.95 -6.66
C THR A 87 -2.85 -8.47 -6.77
N SER A 88 -1.80 -8.96 -7.41
CA SER A 88 -1.51 -10.40 -7.52
C SER A 88 -1.35 -11.06 -6.15
N HIS A 89 -0.68 -10.38 -5.22
CA HIS A 89 -0.52 -10.86 -3.84
C HIS A 89 -1.86 -11.01 -3.11
N ILE A 90 -2.75 -10.01 -3.22
CA ILE A 90 -4.08 -10.06 -2.61
C ILE A 90 -4.92 -11.18 -3.23
N VAL A 91 -4.90 -11.31 -4.56
CA VAL A 91 -5.61 -12.39 -5.26
C VAL A 91 -5.14 -13.75 -4.77
N ALA A 92 -3.82 -13.98 -4.75
CA ALA A 92 -3.24 -15.24 -4.29
C ALA A 92 -3.62 -15.54 -2.83
N TRP A 93 -3.64 -14.52 -1.96
CA TRP A 93 -4.07 -14.67 -0.57
C TRP A 93 -5.56 -15.04 -0.48
N LEU A 94 -6.43 -14.39 -1.26
CA LEU A 94 -7.86 -14.69 -1.26
C LEU A 94 -8.16 -16.10 -1.80
N THR A 95 -7.45 -16.55 -2.84
CA THR A 95 -7.63 -17.88 -3.42
C THR A 95 -6.97 -18.99 -2.60
N GLY A 96 -5.90 -18.68 -1.85
CA GLY A 96 -5.26 -19.62 -0.93
C GLY A 96 -6.10 -19.91 0.31
N ARG A 97 -6.96 -18.98 0.72
CA ARG A 97 -7.92 -19.19 1.83
C ARG A 97 -9.09 -20.10 1.46
N SER A 98 -9.46 -20.18 0.17
CA SER A 98 -10.57 -21.04 -0.26
C SER A 98 -10.27 -22.55 -0.21
N THR A 99 -9.01 -22.95 0.00
CA THR A 99 -8.62 -24.38 0.10
C THR A 99 -8.62 -24.94 1.52
N GLU A 100 -8.79 -24.13 2.57
CA GLU A 100 -8.78 -24.59 3.97
C GLU A 100 -10.19 -24.78 4.58
N ASP A 101 -11.25 -24.36 3.88
CA ASP A 101 -12.65 -24.46 4.34
C ASP A 101 -13.49 -25.47 3.51
N GLY A 102 -12.86 -26.51 2.95
CA GLY A 102 -13.51 -27.55 2.12
C GLY A 102 -13.47 -28.95 2.72
#